data_AF-A0A8D8LUB0-F1
#
_entry.id   AF-A0A8D8LUB0-F1
#
_cell.length_a   1.000
_cell.length_b   1.000
_cell.length_c   1.000
_cell.angle_alpha   90.00
_cell.angle_beta   90.00
_cell.angle_gamma   90.00
#
_symmetry.space_group_name_H-M   'P 1'
#
loop_
_entity.id
_entity.type
_entity.pdbx_description
1 polymer ?
#
loop_
_entity_poly.entity_id
_entity_poly.type
_entity_poly.pdbx_seq_one_letter_code
_entity_poly.pdbx_strand_id
1 'polypeptide(L)'
;MNDSLMKSKFNFIFSPQALIAGRISVRQLELALRLGDTPVVIRCCLYYALSLIQQSKLCAARQIIHTQFVKAKQLPINDTKLLNICKGIWSRLQYEWGLKKKKRKEMQVIV
;
A
#
# COMPACT_ATOMS: atom_id res chain seq x y z
N MET A 1 -8.76 -11.57 -16.98
CA MET A 1 -8.13 -11.54 -15.64
C MET A 1 -9.26 -11.28 -14.65
N ASN A 2 -9.67 -12.30 -13.89
CA ASN A 2 -11.03 -12.37 -13.31
C ASN A 2 -11.26 -11.45 -12.10
N ASP A 3 -12.27 -10.59 -12.22
CA ASP A 3 -12.78 -9.61 -11.24
C ASP A 3 -13.11 -10.20 -9.85
N SER A 4 -13.47 -11.49 -9.80
CA SER A 4 -13.80 -12.18 -8.54
C SER A 4 -12.61 -12.40 -7.59
N LEU A 5 -11.37 -12.51 -8.11
CA LEU A 5 -10.20 -12.79 -7.28
C LEU A 5 -9.73 -11.55 -6.50
N MET A 6 -9.98 -10.35 -7.03
CA MET A 6 -9.63 -9.08 -6.38
C MET A 6 -10.57 -8.75 -5.21
N LYS A 7 -11.86 -9.09 -5.32
CA LYS A 7 -12.88 -8.83 -4.28
C LYS A 7 -12.68 -9.70 -3.04
N SER A 8 -12.33 -10.97 -3.22
CA SER A 8 -12.16 -11.94 -2.13
C SER A 8 -10.97 -11.61 -1.21
N LYS A 9 -9.87 -11.07 -1.75
CA LYS A 9 -8.64 -10.83 -0.98
C LYS A 9 -8.64 -9.53 -0.15
N PHE A 10 -9.65 -8.68 -0.32
CA PHE A 10 -9.63 -7.28 0.13
C PHE A 10 -10.59 -6.93 1.28
N ASN A 11 -11.38 -7.90 1.74
CA ASN A 11 -12.26 -7.74 2.90
C ASN A 11 -11.59 -8.23 4.18
N PHE A 12 -10.80 -7.37 4.86
CA PHE A 12 -10.40 -7.68 6.24
C PHE A 12 -10.12 -6.43 7.10
N ILE A 13 -11.14 -6.09 7.90
CA ILE A 13 -11.17 -5.43 9.23
C ILE A 13 -10.34 -4.14 9.36
N PHE A 14 -11.02 -2.97 9.41
CA PHE A 14 -10.41 -1.65 9.34
C PHE A 14 -10.85 -0.71 10.47
N SER A 15 -9.95 0.19 10.91
CA SER A 15 -10.31 1.41 11.66
C SER A 15 -11.04 2.41 10.75
N PRO A 16 -11.83 3.37 11.28
CA PRO A 16 -12.70 4.22 10.45
C PRO A 16 -11.95 4.95 9.32
N GLN A 17 -10.75 5.46 9.59
CA GLN A 17 -9.95 6.24 8.64
C GLN A 17 -9.26 5.34 7.59
N ALA A 18 -8.78 4.16 8.00
CA ALA A 18 -8.21 3.17 7.08
C ALA A 18 -9.29 2.52 6.20
N LEU A 19 -10.51 2.36 6.73
CA LEU A 19 -11.68 1.88 6.00
C LEU A 19 -12.11 2.89 4.94
N ILE A 20 -12.20 4.17 5.30
CA ILE A 20 -12.58 5.23 4.37
C ILE A 20 -11.53 5.39 3.28
N ALA A 21 -10.24 5.45 3.62
CA ALA A 21 -9.16 5.50 2.64
C ALA A 21 -9.11 4.24 1.76
N GLY A 22 -9.36 3.06 2.33
CA GLY A 22 -9.49 1.80 1.60
C GLY A 22 -10.67 1.81 0.63
N ARG A 23 -11.86 2.19 1.08
CA ARG A 23 -13.09 2.25 0.27
C ARG A 23 -13.02 3.31 -0.83
N ILE A 24 -12.46 4.48 -0.54
CA ILE A 24 -12.20 5.53 -1.55
C ILE A 24 -11.17 5.02 -2.56
N SER A 25 -10.08 4.40 -2.10
CA SER A 25 -9.09 3.82 -3.00
C SER A 25 -9.67 2.72 -3.88
N VAL A 26 -10.62 1.91 -3.38
CA VAL A 26 -11.31 0.86 -4.15
C VAL A 26 -12.20 1.46 -5.24
N ARG A 27 -13.05 2.44 -4.91
CA ARG A 27 -13.89 3.09 -5.93
C ARG A 27 -13.07 3.83 -6.97
N GLN A 28 -12.00 4.52 -6.56
CA GLN A 28 -11.10 5.20 -7.48
C GLN A 28 -10.31 4.20 -8.33
N LEU A 29 -9.96 3.05 -7.78
CA LEU A 29 -9.32 1.96 -8.51
C LEU A 29 -10.27 1.34 -9.54
N GLU A 30 -11.53 1.10 -9.19
CA GLU A 30 -12.56 0.60 -10.12
C GLU A 30 -12.79 1.58 -11.29
N LEU A 31 -12.84 2.88 -11.01
CA LEU A 31 -12.94 3.91 -12.05
C LEU A 31 -11.68 4.00 -12.90
N ALA A 32 -10.49 3.99 -12.29
CA ALA A 32 -9.21 4.03 -12.99
C ALA A 32 -8.98 2.82 -13.89
N LEU A 33 -9.38 1.63 -13.43
CA LEU A 33 -9.33 0.40 -14.23
C LEU A 33 -10.30 0.47 -15.42
N ARG A 34 -11.48 1.08 -15.25
CA ARG A 34 -12.43 1.32 -16.34
C ARG A 34 -11.93 2.38 -17.35
N LEU A 35 -11.15 3.35 -16.89
CA LEU A 35 -10.55 4.41 -17.70
C LEU A 35 -9.20 4.01 -18.33
N GLY A 36 -8.61 2.87 -17.94
CA GLY A 36 -7.30 2.40 -18.44
C GLY A 36 -6.09 3.17 -17.88
N ASP A 37 -6.29 3.94 -16.80
CA ASP A 37 -5.33 4.96 -16.36
C ASP A 37 -4.31 4.38 -15.37
N THR A 38 -3.27 3.75 -15.92
CA THR A 38 -2.26 2.96 -15.19
C THR A 38 -1.59 3.71 -14.02
N PRO A 39 -1.24 5.01 -14.12
CA PRO A 39 -0.69 5.76 -12.99
C PRO A 39 -1.65 5.90 -11.80
N VAL A 40 -2.95 6.00 -12.06
CA VAL A 40 -3.99 6.12 -11.02
C VAL A 40 -4.12 4.79 -10.28
N VAL A 41 -4.10 3.67 -10.99
CA VAL A 41 -4.10 2.31 -10.42
C VAL A 41 -2.93 2.13 -9.44
N ILE A 42 -1.72 2.53 -9.85
CA ILE A 42 -0.53 2.45 -9.00
C ILE A 42 -0.71 3.29 -7.73
N ARG A 43 -1.22 4.52 -7.83
CA ARG A 43 -1.51 5.38 -6.67
C ARG A 43 -2.50 4.74 -5.70
N CYS A 44 -3.59 4.16 -6.19
CA CYS A 44 -4.57 3.46 -5.34
C CYS A 44 -3.94 2.28 -4.59
N CYS A 45 -3.14 1.46 -5.26
CA CYS A 45 -2.42 0.35 -4.62
C CYS A 45 -1.42 0.84 -3.56
N LEU A 46 -0.76 1.97 -3.80
CA LEU A 46 0.16 2.58 -2.83
C LEU A 46 -0.58 3.09 -1.59
N TYR A 47 -1.74 3.74 -1.73
CA TYR A 47 -2.56 4.14 -0.59
C TYR A 47 -3.11 2.95 0.20
N TYR A 48 -3.45 1.86 -0.49
CA TYR A 48 -3.77 0.60 0.19
C TYR A 48 -2.58 0.03 0.96
N ALA A 49 -1.36 0.07 0.40
CA ALA A 49 -0.17 -0.34 1.14
C ALA A 49 0.05 0.54 2.39
N LEU A 50 -0.24 1.83 2.32
CA LEU A 50 -0.16 2.72 3.48
C LEU A 50 -1.17 2.34 4.58
N SER A 51 -2.40 1.95 4.22
CA SER A 51 -3.37 1.47 5.20
C SER A 51 -2.95 0.14 5.85
N LEU A 52 -2.26 -0.73 5.11
CA LEU A 52 -1.64 -1.95 5.66
C LEU A 52 -0.51 -1.62 6.64
N ILE A 53 0.30 -0.60 6.34
CA ILE A 53 1.35 -0.13 7.26
C ILE A 53 0.74 0.34 8.58
N GLN A 54 -0.33 1.13 8.53
CA GLN A 54 -1.05 1.60 9.72
C GLN A 54 -1.60 0.44 10.57
N GLN A 55 -1.95 -0.68 9.94
CA GLN A 55 -2.42 -1.90 10.62
C GLN A 55 -1.27 -2.83 11.07
N SER A 56 -0.01 -2.39 10.99
CA SER A 56 1.17 -3.23 11.25
C SER A 56 1.30 -4.48 10.34
N LYS A 57 0.59 -4.52 9.21
CA LYS A 57 0.66 -5.56 8.17
C LYS A 57 1.83 -5.29 7.21
N LEU A 58 3.03 -5.15 7.77
CA LEU A 58 4.21 -4.61 7.08
C LEU A 58 4.71 -5.50 5.92
N CYS A 59 4.63 -6.83 6.04
CA CYS A 59 5.06 -7.74 4.98
C CYS A 59 4.20 -7.62 3.71
N ALA A 60 2.88 -7.53 3.87
CA ALA A 60 1.95 -7.35 2.75
C ALA A 60 2.14 -5.98 2.09
N ALA A 61 2.30 -4.93 2.90
CA ALA A 61 2.59 -3.58 2.38
C ALA A 61 3.87 -3.55 1.54
N ARG A 62 4.94 -4.21 1.99
CA ARG A 62 6.23 -4.29 1.27
C ARG A 62 6.06 -4.87 -0.13
N GLN A 63 5.35 -5.99 -0.26
CA GLN A 63 5.14 -6.67 -1.54
C GLN A 63 4.40 -5.78 -2.54
N ILE A 64 3.38 -5.07 -2.05
CA ILE A 64 2.59 -4.15 -2.88
C ILE A 64 3.46 -2.98 -3.35
N ILE A 65 4.17 -2.30 -2.44
CA ILE A 65 5.02 -1.15 -2.79
C ILE A 65 6.07 -1.54 -3.82
N HIS A 66 6.75 -2.68 -3.63
CA HIS A 66 7.76 -3.17 -4.56
C HIS A 66 7.17 -3.44 -5.96
N THR A 67 6.04 -4.15 -6.02
CA THR A 67 5.35 -4.45 -7.28
C THR A 67 4.95 -3.17 -8.02
N GLN A 68 4.38 -2.20 -7.30
CA GLN A 68 3.96 -0.94 -7.91
C GLN A 68 5.13 -0.06 -8.33
N PHE A 69 6.25 -0.07 -7.59
CA PHE A 69 7.45 0.67 -7.96
C PHE A 69 8.08 0.17 -9.26
N VAL A 70 8.14 -1.16 -9.46
CA VAL A 70 8.61 -1.75 -10.72
C VAL A 70 7.69 -1.36 -11.88
N LYS A 71 6.37 -1.44 -11.68
CA LYS A 71 5.38 -1.01 -12.68
C LYS A 71 5.50 0.47 -13.02
N ALA A 72 5.69 1.33 -12.02
CA ALA A 72 5.86 2.77 -12.22
C ALA A 72 7.11 3.09 -13.05
N LYS A 73 8.21 2.34 -12.87
CA LYS A 73 9.43 2.50 -13.68
C LYS A 73 9.28 2.06 -15.14
N GLN A 74 8.34 1.16 -15.41
CA GLN A 74 8.07 0.64 -16.76
C GLN A 74 7.08 1.50 -17.54
N LEU A 75 6.52 2.55 -16.92
CA LEU A 75 5.63 3.46 -17.62
C LEU A 75 6.40 4.25 -18.70
N PRO A 76 5.78 4.48 -19.88
CA PRO A 76 6.41 5.22 -20.96
C PRO A 76 6.66 6.69 -20.59
N ILE A 77 5.88 7.22 -19.65
CA ILE A 77 6.08 8.56 -19.07
C ILE A 77 6.73 8.38 -17.71
N ASN A 78 7.92 8.95 -17.54
CA ASN A 78 8.64 8.92 -16.28
C ASN A 78 7.96 9.88 -15.28
N ASP A 79 6.96 9.36 -14.55
CA ASP A 79 6.25 10.12 -13.52
C ASP A 79 7.08 10.17 -12.22
N THR A 80 7.96 11.18 -12.14
CA THR A 80 8.80 11.42 -10.96
C THR A 80 7.98 11.60 -9.69
N LYS A 81 6.75 12.14 -9.77
CA LYS A 81 5.86 12.29 -8.60
C LYS A 81 5.43 10.92 -8.09
N LEU A 82 5.06 10.01 -8.99
CA LEU A 82 4.65 8.65 -8.63
C LEU A 82 5.79 7.85 -7.95
N LEU A 83 7.01 7.97 -8.47
CA LEU A 83 8.18 7.35 -7.85
C LEU A 83 8.50 7.93 -6.47
N ASN A 84 8.30 9.25 -6.29
CA ASN A 84 8.47 9.90 -5.00
C ASN A 84 7.42 9.45 -3.98
N ILE A 85 6.17 9.19 -4.40
CA ILE A 85 5.15 8.58 -3.54
C ILE A 85 5.59 7.18 -3.09
N CYS A 86 6.08 6.34 -4.01
CA CYS A 86 6.60 5.02 -3.66
C CYS A 86 7.70 5.10 -2.60
N LYS A 87 8.67 6.00 -2.81
CA LYS A 87 9.77 6.23 -1.87
C LYS A 87 9.28 6.71 -0.51
N GLY A 88 8.35 7.66 -0.47
CA GLY A 88 7.80 8.19 0.78
C GLY A 88 7.11 7.10 1.62
N ILE A 89 6.29 6.26 0.97
CA ILE A 89 5.61 5.15 1.66
C ILE A 89 6.60 4.07 2.09
N TRP A 90 7.66 3.83 1.31
CA TRP A 90 8.74 2.92 1.69
C TRP A 90 9.49 3.40 2.94
N SER A 91 9.82 4.69 3.01
CA SER A 91 10.42 5.28 4.21
C SER A 91 9.51 5.11 5.43
N ARG A 92 8.19 5.27 5.26
CA ARG A 92 7.23 5.01 6.35
C ARG A 92 7.23 3.55 6.77
N LEU A 93 7.25 2.61 5.83
CA LEU A 93 7.34 1.17 6.11
C LEU A 93 8.58 0.84 6.94
N GLN A 94 9.74 1.38 6.56
CA GLN A 94 11.01 1.18 7.26
C GLN A 94 10.96 1.71 8.70
N TYR A 95 10.37 2.90 8.89
CA TYR A 95 10.17 3.49 10.21
C TYR A 95 9.33 2.58 11.13
N GLU A 96 8.18 2.11 10.65
CA GLU A 96 7.30 1.23 11.43
C GLU A 96 7.98 -0.12 11.75
N TRP A 97 8.80 -0.66 10.84
CA TRP A 97 9.62 -1.84 11.14
C TRP A 97 10.65 -1.57 12.24
N GLY A 98 11.29 -0.40 12.23
CA GLY A 98 12.20 0.04 13.27
C GLY A 98 11.51 0.11 14.63
N LEU A 99 10.32 0.70 14.70
CA LEU A 99 9.51 0.76 15.93
C LEU A 99 9.12 -0.63 16.42
N LYS A 100 8.68 -1.52 15.53
CA LYS A 100 8.34 -2.92 15.90
C LYS A 100 9.54 -3.67 16.47
N LYS A 101 10.73 -3.47 15.91
CA LYS A 101 11.98 -4.06 16.41
C LYS A 101 12.37 -3.53 17.79
N LYS A 102 12.21 -2.22 18.04
CA LYS A 102 12.44 -1.60 19.36
C LYS A 102 11.50 -2.15 20.41
N LYS A 103 10.18 -2.17 20.14
CA LYS A 103 9.18 -2.75 21.05
C LYS A 103 9.47 -4.21 21.40
N ARG A 104 9.91 -5.01 20.42
CA ARG A 104 10.29 -6.41 20.67
C ARG A 104 11.50 -6.53 21.61
N LYS A 105 12.48 -5.63 21.50
CA LYS A 105 13.65 -5.60 22.39
C LYS A 105 13.26 -5.18 23.81
N GLU A 106 12.45 -4.14 23.96
CA GLU A 106 11.97 -3.67 25.28
C GLU A 106 11.18 -4.77 26.02
N MET A 107 10.37 -5.54 25.28
CA MET A 107 9.58 -6.64 25.83
C MET A 107 10.43 -7.89 26.19
N GLN A 108 11.66 -8.01 25.69
CA GLN A 108 12.60 -9.09 26.06
C GLN A 108 13.48 -8.75 27.26
N VAL A 109 13.49 -7.49 27.71
CA VAL A 109 14.30 -7.04 28.86
C VAL A 109 13.48 -7.07 30.17
N ILE A 110 12.15 -7.20 30.06
CA ILE A 110 11.21 -7.20 31.20
C ILE A 110 10.80 -8.64 31.58
N VAL A 111 11.29 -9.66 30.86
CA VAL A 111 11.05 -11.10 31.13
C VAL A 111 12.39 -11.76 31.40
#